data_AF-A0A0T6AUI2-F1
#
_entry.id   AF-A0A0T6AUI2-F1
#
_cell.length_a   1.000
_cell.length_b   1.000
_cell.length_c   1.000
_cell.angle_alpha   90.00
_cell.angle_beta   90.00
_cell.angle_gamma   90.00
#
_symmetry.space_group_name_H-M   'P 1'
#
loop_
_entity.id
_entity.type
_entity.pdbx_description
1 polymer ?
#
loop_
_entity_poly.entity_id
_entity_poly.type
_entity_poly.pdbx_seq_one_letter_code
_entity_poly.pdbx_strand_id
1 'polypeptide(L)'
;MAKLDDFLSKKKDTAPILDLSRAIVKTKEDFKRLLEKVPDYKIKAEKVKSDDVKIRDKKFKFKTGKKDYKAMKEPYAFMDPVPNEMRNLKMMDLITVPIDWHMLTMLRPKNKLDEEYFSKIIELGKLEMKTAARDKRNFALDTQIRRSKNKAGVLEQRVVSCIECGEEFCTGT
;
A
#
# COMPACT_ATOMS: atom_id res chain seq x y z
N MET A 1 44.51 43.36 6.52
CA MET A 1 43.15 43.12 7.05
C MET A 1 42.22 42.95 5.85
N ALA A 2 42.03 41.71 5.40
CA ALA A 2 41.20 41.37 4.25
C ALA A 2 39.75 41.18 4.73
N LYS A 3 38.83 41.90 4.07
CA LYS A 3 37.43 42.06 4.46
C LYS A 3 36.67 40.74 4.32
N LEU A 4 36.30 40.16 5.46
CA LEU A 4 35.38 39.02 5.59
C LEU A 4 33.95 39.32 5.10
N ASP A 5 33.64 40.59 4.78
CA ASP A 5 32.33 41.04 4.33
C ASP A 5 31.97 40.62 2.88
N ASP A 6 32.96 40.29 2.03
CA ASP A 6 32.68 39.90 0.64
C ASP A 6 32.20 38.45 0.48
N PHE A 7 32.35 37.60 1.51
CA PHE A 7 31.84 36.22 1.51
C PHE A 7 30.42 36.08 2.10
N LEU A 8 29.89 37.13 2.73
CA LEU A 8 28.57 37.11 3.37
C LEU A 8 27.46 37.73 2.50
N SER A 9 27.79 38.39 1.38
CA SER A 9 26.88 39.25 0.63
C SER A 9 26.23 38.64 -0.62
N LYS A 10 26.33 37.32 -0.85
CA LYS A 10 25.54 36.63 -1.89
C LYS A 10 24.99 35.29 -1.44
N LYS A 11 24.06 35.32 -0.47
CA LYS A 11 22.98 34.33 -0.51
C LYS A 11 22.23 34.59 -1.81
N LYS A 12 22.39 33.69 -2.77
CA LYS A 12 21.54 33.62 -3.96
C LYS A 12 20.11 33.58 -3.43
N ASP A 13 19.35 34.66 -3.61
CA ASP A 13 17.94 34.67 -3.27
C ASP A 13 17.32 33.43 -3.91
N THR A 14 16.84 32.52 -3.06
CA THR A 14 16.10 31.35 -3.50
C THR A 14 14.92 31.89 -4.30
N ALA A 15 14.98 31.73 -5.62
CA ALA A 15 13.92 32.20 -6.50
C ALA A 15 12.58 31.74 -5.90
N PRO A 16 11.61 32.64 -5.68
CA PRO A 16 10.34 32.27 -5.10
C PRO A 16 9.76 31.14 -5.96
N ILE A 17 9.53 29.99 -5.34
CA ILE A 17 8.96 28.83 -6.02
C ILE A 17 7.63 29.30 -6.60
N LEU A 18 7.52 29.27 -7.93
CA LEU A 18 6.30 29.66 -8.61
C LEU A 18 5.22 28.61 -8.30
N ASP A 19 4.37 28.90 -7.33
CA ASP A 19 3.25 28.03 -6.95
C ASP A 19 2.09 28.20 -7.94
N LEU A 20 1.90 27.18 -8.79
CA LEU A 20 0.84 27.12 -9.79
C LEU A 20 -0.33 26.22 -9.34
N SER A 21 -0.36 25.74 -8.09
CA SER A 21 -1.33 24.76 -7.59
C SER A 21 -2.80 25.20 -7.70
N ARG A 22 -3.05 26.51 -7.74
CA ARG A 22 -4.39 27.11 -7.86
C ARG A 22 -4.74 27.61 -9.28
N ALA A 23 -3.83 27.48 -10.24
CA ALA A 23 -4.07 27.95 -11.61
C ALA A 23 -4.92 26.93 -12.39
N ILE A 24 -6.10 27.36 -12.87
CA ILE A 24 -7.00 26.54 -13.68
C ILE A 24 -6.89 27.00 -15.14
N VAL A 25 -6.38 26.12 -16.01
CA VAL A 25 -6.19 26.40 -17.44
C VAL A 25 -7.42 25.93 -18.22
N LYS A 26 -8.07 26.84 -18.96
CA LYS A 26 -9.23 26.53 -19.80
C LYS A 26 -8.96 26.63 -21.29
N THR A 27 -8.01 27.46 -21.70
CA THR A 27 -7.67 27.68 -23.12
C THR A 27 -6.19 27.42 -23.39
N LYS A 28 -5.87 27.12 -24.66
CA LYS A 28 -4.48 26.84 -25.10
C LYS A 28 -3.56 28.05 -24.99
N GLU A 29 -4.13 29.25 -25.01
CA GLU A 29 -3.41 30.52 -24.89
C GLU A 29 -3.05 30.81 -23.43
N ASP A 30 -3.95 30.49 -22.49
CA ASP A 30 -3.67 30.58 -21.05
C ASP A 30 -2.52 29.65 -20.64
N PHE A 31 -2.47 28.46 -21.24
CA PHE A 31 -1.37 27.52 -21.01
C PHE A 31 -0.02 28.09 -21.44
N LYS A 32 0.07 28.70 -22.63
CA LYS A 32 1.31 29.30 -23.14
C LYS A 32 1.82 30.42 -22.23
N ARG A 33 0.93 31.29 -21.75
CA ARG A 33 1.26 32.39 -20.83
C ARG A 33 1.77 31.90 -19.48
N LEU A 34 1.29 30.75 -18.99
CA LEU A 34 1.79 30.14 -17.76
C LEU A 34 3.14 29.47 -17.98
N LEU A 35 3.33 28.82 -19.13
CA LEU A 35 4.59 28.17 -19.49
C LEU A 35 5.74 29.18 -19.62
N GLU A 36 5.48 30.37 -20.14
CA GLU A 36 6.44 31.49 -20.22
C GLU A 36 6.93 31.96 -18.85
N LYS A 37 6.13 31.76 -17.78
CA LYS A 37 6.52 32.12 -16.41
C LYS A 37 7.36 31.05 -15.73
N VAL A 38 7.39 29.82 -16.25
CA VAL A 38 8.18 28.72 -15.68
C VAL A 38 9.66 28.96 -16.02
N PRO A 39 10.54 29.13 -15.03
CA PRO A 39 11.97 29.27 -15.31
C PRO A 39 12.52 27.98 -15.92
N ASP A 40 13.29 28.11 -17.00
CA ASP A 40 14.02 26.99 -17.60
C ASP A 40 15.18 26.57 -16.68
N TYR A 41 14.89 25.72 -15.70
CA TYR A 41 15.91 25.05 -14.91
C TYR A 41 16.60 24.01 -15.78
N LYS A 42 17.68 24.41 -16.44
CA LYS A 42 18.65 23.47 -17.02
C LYS A 42 19.39 22.79 -15.87
N ILE A 43 18.73 21.83 -15.23
CA ILE A 43 19.34 20.97 -14.22
C ILE A 43 20.42 20.17 -14.95
N LYS A 44 21.67 20.60 -14.83
CA LYS A 44 22.80 19.80 -15.27
C LYS A 44 22.82 18.58 -14.35
N ALA A 45 22.74 17.39 -14.93
CA ALA A 45 22.90 16.16 -14.17
C ALA A 45 24.22 16.25 -13.39
N GLU A 46 24.11 16.22 -12.06
CA GLU A 46 25.28 16.19 -11.19
C GLU A 46 26.01 14.88 -11.50
N LYS A 47 27.21 15.00 -12.08
CA LYS A 47 28.04 13.84 -12.37
C LYS A 47 28.56 13.30 -11.04
N VAL A 48 27.85 12.30 -10.51
CA VAL A 48 28.24 11.60 -9.29
C VAL A 48 29.66 11.06 -9.49
N LYS A 49 30.61 11.49 -8.65
CA LYS A 49 31.99 11.01 -8.75
C LYS A 49 32.01 9.55 -8.31
N SER A 50 32.82 8.72 -8.98
CA SER A 50 32.96 7.30 -8.65
C SER A 50 33.45 7.05 -7.22
N ASP A 51 34.03 8.04 -6.56
CA ASP A 51 34.41 7.97 -5.15
C ASP A 51 33.24 8.20 -4.18
N ASP A 52 32.17 8.88 -4.61
CA ASP A 52 30.93 9.08 -3.84
C ASP A 52 29.99 7.87 -3.97
N VAL A 53 30.18 7.03 -4.99
CA VAL A 53 29.40 5.79 -5.24
C VAL A 53 30.00 4.57 -4.53
N LYS A 54 31.19 4.68 -3.93
CA LYS A 54 31.83 3.55 -3.27
C LYS A 54 31.27 3.37 -1.86
N ILE A 55 30.35 2.42 -1.70
CA ILE A 55 30.19 1.69 -0.44
C ILE A 55 31.53 0.95 -0.21
N ARG A 56 32.49 1.61 0.45
CA ARG A 56 33.86 1.10 0.64
C ARG A 56 33.92 -0.13 1.55
N ASP A 57 32.85 -0.40 2.30
CA ASP A 57 32.79 -1.54 3.21
C ASP A 57 32.10 -2.75 2.59
N LYS A 58 32.90 -3.74 2.19
CA LYS A 58 32.43 -5.12 1.91
C LYS A 58 31.83 -5.83 3.15
N LYS A 59 31.89 -5.18 4.32
CA LYS A 59 31.29 -5.64 5.59
C LYS A 59 30.20 -4.68 6.08
N PHE A 60 29.52 -3.96 5.18
CA PHE A 60 28.33 -3.20 5.57
C PHE A 60 27.24 -4.16 6.02
N LYS A 61 27.14 -4.39 7.33
CA LYS A 61 25.99 -5.07 7.91
C LYS A 61 24.97 -3.98 8.17
N PHE A 62 23.86 -3.97 7.43
CA PHE A 62 22.64 -3.25 7.79
C PHE A 62 22.11 -3.86 9.10
N LYS A 63 22.76 -3.54 10.22
CA LYS A 63 22.25 -3.85 11.54
C LYS A 63 21.42 -2.65 11.95
N THR A 64 20.11 -2.82 11.91
CA THR A 64 19.19 -1.92 12.61
C THR A 64 19.70 -1.73 14.03
N GLY A 65 19.90 -0.47 14.43
CA GLY A 65 20.40 -0.16 15.77
C GLY A 65 19.42 -0.68 16.82
N LYS A 66 19.86 -0.84 18.08
CA LYS A 66 18.95 -1.25 19.18
C LYS A 66 17.72 -0.34 19.32
N LYS A 67 17.86 0.95 18.93
CA LYS A 67 16.75 1.91 18.87
C LYS A 67 15.79 1.61 17.71
N ASP A 68 16.30 1.32 16.53
CA ASP A 68 15.49 0.95 15.36
C ASP A 68 14.77 -0.38 15.58
N TYR A 69 15.41 -1.33 16.26
CA TYR A 69 14.78 -2.59 16.67
C TYR A 69 13.62 -2.37 17.64
N LYS A 70 13.71 -1.36 18.53
CA LYS A 70 12.62 -1.00 19.42
C LYS A 70 11.47 -0.36 18.64
N ALA A 71 11.78 0.53 17.70
CA ALA A 71 10.78 1.17 16.83
C ALA A 71 10.12 0.19 15.84
N MET A 72 10.85 -0.80 15.32
CA MET A 72 10.32 -1.87 14.45
C MET A 72 9.56 -2.95 15.23
N LYS A 73 9.85 -3.11 16.53
CA LYS A 73 9.12 -4.04 17.40
C LYS A 73 7.77 -3.49 17.81
N GLU A 74 7.60 -2.16 17.83
CA GLU A 74 6.27 -1.59 17.98
C GLU A 74 5.51 -1.83 16.66
N PRO A 75 4.44 -2.64 16.68
CA PRO A 75 3.63 -2.83 15.49
C PRO A 75 3.13 -1.45 15.06
N TYR A 76 3.25 -1.16 13.76
CA TYR A 76 2.75 0.09 13.19
C TYR A 76 1.30 0.27 13.66
N ALA A 77 1.06 1.31 14.46
CA ALA A 77 -0.21 1.54 15.13
C ALA A 77 -1.21 2.12 14.13
N PHE A 78 -1.67 1.29 13.19
CA PHE A 78 -2.95 1.57 12.54
C PHE A 78 -3.99 1.68 13.65
N MET A 79 -4.78 2.76 13.64
CA MET A 79 -5.87 2.85 14.58
C MET A 79 -6.83 1.69 14.33
N ASP A 80 -7.30 1.07 15.41
CA ASP A 80 -8.38 0.08 15.36
C ASP A 80 -9.63 0.79 14.82
N PRO A 81 -10.14 0.40 13.64
CA PRO A 81 -11.30 1.04 13.05
C PRO A 81 -12.60 0.60 13.74
N VAL A 82 -12.55 -0.35 14.68
CA VAL A 82 -13.70 -0.78 15.47
C VAL A 82 -13.96 0.22 16.61
N PRO A 83 -15.15 0.81 16.70
CA PRO A 83 -15.51 1.72 17.79
C PRO A 83 -15.42 1.01 19.15
N ASN A 84 -14.98 1.72 20.19
CA ASN A 84 -14.75 1.15 21.52
C ASN A 84 -16.00 0.48 22.10
N GLU A 85 -17.18 1.04 21.85
CA GLU A 85 -18.47 0.49 22.31
C GLU A 85 -18.77 -0.87 21.69
N MET A 86 -18.25 -1.11 20.48
CA MET A 86 -18.57 -2.29 19.67
C MET A 86 -17.50 -3.38 19.74
N ARG A 87 -16.34 -3.10 20.37
CA ARG A 87 -15.19 -4.02 20.45
C ARG A 87 -15.52 -5.37 21.11
N ASN A 88 -16.50 -5.40 22.01
CA ASN A 88 -16.92 -6.63 22.71
C ASN A 88 -17.92 -7.48 21.91
N LEU A 89 -18.38 -7.00 20.75
CA LEU A 89 -19.29 -7.77 19.91
C LEU A 89 -18.52 -8.82 19.10
N LYS A 90 -19.11 -10.00 19.01
CA LYS A 90 -18.58 -11.06 18.15
C LYS A 90 -18.93 -10.76 16.70
N MET A 91 -17.96 -10.19 15.98
CA MET A 91 -18.12 -9.73 14.59
C MET A 91 -18.69 -10.83 13.67
N MET A 92 -18.26 -12.08 13.85
CA MET A 92 -18.74 -13.21 13.04
C MET A 92 -20.26 -13.44 13.14
N ASP A 93 -20.87 -13.16 14.29
CA ASP A 93 -22.31 -13.36 14.49
C ASP A 93 -23.12 -12.31 13.70
N LEU A 94 -22.54 -11.11 13.53
CA LEU A 94 -23.12 -10.03 12.72
C LEU A 94 -22.88 -10.22 11.21
N ILE A 95 -21.72 -10.76 10.84
CA ILE A 95 -21.33 -10.98 9.44
C ILE A 95 -22.09 -12.14 8.80
N THR A 96 -22.27 -13.24 9.52
CA THR A 96 -22.82 -14.49 8.96
C THR A 96 -24.30 -14.36 8.59
N VAL A 97 -25.02 -13.48 9.27
CA VAL A 97 -26.47 -13.33 9.12
C VAL A 97 -26.78 -12.25 8.06
N PRO A 98 -27.70 -12.50 7.11
CA PRO A 98 -28.10 -11.52 6.09
C PRO A 98 -29.10 -10.47 6.65
N ILE A 99 -28.88 -10.02 7.88
CA ILE A 99 -29.69 -9.02 8.57
C ILE A 99 -28.78 -7.80 8.83
N ASP A 100 -29.36 -6.61 8.86
CA ASP A 100 -28.66 -5.38 9.26
C ASP A 100 -28.20 -5.50 10.73
N TRP A 101 -26.94 -5.15 11.00
CA TRP A 101 -26.37 -5.24 12.34
C TRP A 101 -27.10 -4.35 13.34
N HIS A 102 -27.76 -3.26 12.89
CA HIS A 102 -28.61 -2.42 13.73
C HIS A 102 -29.74 -3.20 14.40
N MET A 103 -30.21 -4.29 13.78
CA MET A 103 -31.26 -5.16 14.33
C MET A 103 -30.71 -6.29 15.19
N LEU A 104 -29.40 -6.54 15.17
CA LEU A 104 -28.76 -7.67 15.85
C LEU A 104 -28.14 -7.28 17.20
N THR A 105 -28.02 -5.98 17.49
CA THR A 105 -27.49 -5.48 18.76
C THR A 105 -28.19 -4.18 19.15
N MET A 106 -28.21 -3.88 20.46
CA MET A 106 -28.67 -2.60 21.00
C MET A 106 -27.53 -1.57 21.14
N LEU A 107 -26.27 -1.99 20.96
CA LEU A 107 -25.11 -1.10 21.04
C LEU A 107 -25.04 -0.17 19.83
N ARG A 108 -24.65 1.08 20.07
CA ARG A 108 -24.51 2.11 19.03
C ARG A 108 -23.20 2.88 19.23
N PRO A 109 -22.43 3.15 18.17
CA PRO A 109 -21.30 4.06 18.24
C PRO A 109 -21.75 5.47 18.65
N LYS A 110 -20.85 6.22 19.28
CA LYS A 110 -21.16 7.59 19.73
C LYS A 110 -21.24 8.60 18.60
N ASN A 111 -20.45 8.39 17.55
CA ASN A 111 -20.37 9.29 16.41
C ASN A 111 -20.91 8.62 15.15
N LYS A 112 -21.54 9.41 14.28
CA LYS A 112 -22.02 8.95 12.98
C LYS A 112 -20.88 8.37 12.11
N LEU A 113 -19.69 8.96 12.19
CA LEU A 113 -18.52 8.47 11.45
C LEU A 113 -18.13 7.04 11.90
N ASP A 114 -18.18 6.78 13.20
CA ASP A 114 -17.87 5.47 13.77
C ASP A 114 -18.91 4.42 13.39
N GLU A 115 -20.18 4.82 13.26
CA GLU A 115 -21.28 4.00 12.74
C GLU A 115 -21.09 3.65 11.25
N GLU A 116 -20.67 4.61 10.43
CA GLU A 116 -20.33 4.38 9.04
C GLU A 116 -19.13 3.44 8.90
N TYR A 117 -18.08 3.62 9.71
CA TYR A 117 -16.93 2.72 9.72
C TYR A 117 -17.32 1.31 10.14
N PHE A 118 -18.06 1.16 11.23
CA PHE A 118 -18.50 -0.15 11.70
C PHE A 118 -19.36 -0.86 10.66
N SER A 119 -20.29 -0.14 10.02
CA SER A 119 -21.11 -0.68 8.92
C SER A 119 -20.26 -1.18 7.75
N LYS A 120 -19.22 -0.43 7.36
CA LYS A 120 -18.26 -0.87 6.32
C LYS A 120 -17.47 -2.11 6.74
N ILE A 121 -17.07 -2.22 8.00
CA ILE A 121 -16.35 -3.42 8.50
C ILE A 121 -17.26 -4.66 8.40
N ILE A 122 -18.53 -4.54 8.78
CA ILE A 122 -19.50 -5.64 8.65
C ILE A 122 -19.73 -6.02 7.18
N GLU A 123 -19.85 -5.03 6.30
CA GLU A 123 -19.98 -5.26 4.86
C GLU A 123 -18.76 -5.96 4.28
N LEU A 124 -17.55 -5.52 4.63
CA LEU A 124 -16.30 -6.14 4.21
C LEU A 124 -16.23 -7.60 4.67
N GLY A 125 -16.58 -7.90 5.92
CA GLY A 125 -16.65 -9.29 6.40
C GLY A 125 -17.65 -10.16 5.62
N LYS A 126 -18.79 -9.58 5.21
CA LYS A 126 -19.78 -10.28 4.36
C LYS A 126 -19.21 -10.57 2.97
N LEU A 127 -18.46 -9.62 2.38
CA LEU A 127 -17.81 -9.78 1.09
C LEU A 127 -16.65 -10.78 1.14
N GLU A 128 -15.88 -10.77 2.23
CA GLU A 128 -14.80 -11.73 2.47
C GLU A 128 -15.36 -13.16 2.50
N MET A 129 -16.42 -13.41 3.27
CA MET A 129 -17.10 -14.71 3.33
C MET A 129 -17.58 -15.19 1.95
N LYS A 130 -18.20 -14.28 1.17
CA LYS A 130 -18.64 -14.58 -0.20
C LYS A 130 -17.45 -14.93 -1.11
N THR A 131 -16.36 -14.20 -0.99
CA THR A 131 -15.14 -14.40 -1.77
C THR A 131 -14.48 -15.73 -1.40
N ALA A 132 -14.33 -16.02 -0.11
CA ALA A 132 -13.80 -17.30 0.36
C ALA A 132 -14.63 -18.50 -0.12
N ALA A 133 -15.97 -18.38 -0.10
CA ALA A 133 -16.86 -19.41 -0.64
C ALA A 133 -16.76 -19.54 -2.17
N ARG A 134 -16.54 -18.44 -2.89
CA ARG A 134 -16.27 -18.46 -4.34
C ARG A 134 -14.93 -19.13 -4.63
N ASP A 135 -13.87 -18.73 -3.96
CA ASP A 135 -12.52 -19.22 -4.19
C ASP A 135 -12.41 -20.71 -3.85
N LYS A 136 -13.07 -21.17 -2.77
CA LYS A 136 -13.18 -22.60 -2.47
C LYS A 136 -13.83 -23.40 -3.61
N ARG A 137 -14.86 -22.85 -4.25
CA ARG A 137 -15.52 -23.48 -5.40
C ARG A 137 -14.62 -23.45 -6.63
N ASN A 138 -14.02 -22.31 -6.93
CA ASN A 138 -13.12 -22.15 -8.07
C ASN A 138 -11.92 -23.10 -7.96
N PHE A 139 -11.31 -23.16 -6.78
CA PHE A 139 -10.21 -24.07 -6.48
C PHE A 139 -10.62 -25.54 -6.63
N ALA A 140 -11.82 -25.91 -6.20
CA ALA A 140 -12.31 -27.27 -6.34
C ALA A 140 -12.58 -27.67 -7.81
N LEU A 141 -12.84 -26.69 -8.67
CA LEU A 141 -13.10 -26.87 -10.10
C LEU A 141 -11.83 -26.71 -10.96
N ASP A 142 -10.72 -26.27 -10.35
CA ASP A 142 -9.48 -26.00 -11.07
C ASP A 142 -8.88 -27.31 -11.62
N THR A 143 -9.00 -27.48 -12.94
CA THR A 143 -8.51 -28.65 -13.67
C THR A 143 -6.99 -28.70 -13.74
N GLN A 144 -6.31 -27.58 -13.48
CA GLN A 144 -4.86 -27.49 -13.43
C GLN A 144 -4.29 -28.03 -12.12
N ILE A 145 -5.15 -28.34 -11.12
CA ILE A 145 -4.73 -28.86 -9.82
C ILE A 145 -5.34 -30.26 -9.59
N ARG A 146 -4.49 -31.29 -9.60
CA ARG A 146 -4.92 -32.67 -9.29
C ARG A 146 -4.66 -33.00 -7.83
N ARG A 147 -5.68 -33.51 -7.15
CA ARG A 147 -5.59 -34.01 -5.77
C ARG A 147 -5.72 -35.53 -5.75
N SER A 148 -4.79 -36.21 -5.08
CA SER A 148 -4.83 -37.66 -4.87
C SER A 148 -4.54 -37.99 -3.42
N LYS A 149 -5.25 -38.96 -2.86
CA LYS A 149 -4.92 -39.51 -1.54
C LYS A 149 -3.90 -40.62 -1.71
N ASN A 150 -2.80 -40.56 -0.98
CA ASN A 150 -1.85 -41.67 -0.91
C ASN A 150 -2.38 -42.76 0.05
N LYS A 151 -1.71 -43.93 0.06
CA LYS A 151 -2.10 -45.08 0.91
C LYS A 151 -2.07 -44.77 2.41
N ALA A 152 -1.32 -43.75 2.83
CA ALA A 152 -1.25 -43.27 4.22
C ALA A 152 -2.34 -42.23 4.56
N GLY A 153 -3.26 -41.94 3.63
CA GLY A 153 -4.36 -40.99 3.84
C GLY A 153 -3.97 -39.51 3.68
N VAL A 154 -2.72 -39.22 3.28
CA VAL A 154 -2.27 -37.85 3.02
C VAL A 154 -2.80 -37.40 1.67
N LEU A 155 -3.40 -36.20 1.64
CA LEU A 155 -3.83 -35.53 0.41
C LEU A 155 -2.62 -34.87 -0.25
N GLU A 156 -2.17 -35.45 -1.35
CA GLU A 156 -1.15 -34.87 -2.21
C GLU A 156 -1.82 -34.03 -3.29
N GLN A 157 -1.29 -32.83 -3.51
CA GLN A 157 -1.74 -31.91 -4.55
C GLN A 157 -0.61 -31.68 -5.54
N ARG A 158 -0.86 -31.93 -6.82
CA ARG A 158 0.08 -31.68 -7.91
C ARG A 158 -0.52 -30.73 -8.94
N VAL A 159 0.31 -29.83 -9.47
CA VAL A 159 -0.05 -29.01 -10.63
C VAL A 159 0.06 -29.88 -11.89
N VAL A 160 -0.87 -29.71 -12.83
CA VAL A 160 -0.86 -30.40 -14.11
C VAL A 160 0.08 -29.65 -15.06
N SER A 161 1.12 -30.34 -15.53
CA SER A 161 2.01 -29.84 -16.58
C SER A 161 1.43 -30.11 -17.96
N CYS A 162 1.67 -29.20 -18.91
CA CYS A 162 1.29 -29.37 -20.30
C CYS A 162 2.05 -30.54 -20.94
N ILE A 163 1.36 -31.34 -21.76
CA ILE A 163 1.99 -32.44 -22.49
C ILE A 163 2.89 -31.92 -23.63
N GLU A 164 2.55 -30.76 -24.20
CA GLU A 164 3.24 -30.21 -25.38
C GLU A 164 4.47 -29.39 -24.99
N CYS A 165 4.36 -28.46 -24.04
CA CYS A 165 5.47 -27.59 -23.64
C CYS A 165 6.12 -27.96 -22.28
N GLY A 166 5.51 -28.85 -21.49
CA GLY A 166 6.01 -29.22 -20.16
C GLY A 166 5.80 -28.17 -19.07
N GLU A 167 5.25 -26.99 -19.40
CA GLU A 167 5.03 -25.91 -18.45
C GLU A 167 3.81 -26.15 -17.54
N GLU A 168 3.94 -25.75 -16.28
CA GLU A 168 2.84 -25.74 -15.31
C GLU A 168 1.89 -24.57 -15.59
N PHE A 169 0.58 -24.77 -15.36
CA PHE A 169 -0.47 -23.76 -15.60
C PHE A 169 -0.58 -23.25 -17.06
N CYS A 170 -0.02 -23.97 -18.03
CA CYS A 170 -0.12 -23.61 -19.44
C CYS A 170 -1.59 -23.46 -19.89
N THR A 171 -1.93 -22.30 -20.45
CA THR A 171 -3.25 -21.97 -20.98
C THR A 171 -3.40 -22.19 -22.48
N GLY A 172 -2.36 -22.70 -23.14
CA GLY A 172 -2.37 -22.99 -24.58
C GLY A 172 -2.45 -21.75 -25.48
N THR A 173 -2.10 -20.58 -24.94
CA THR A 173 -2.00 -19.31 -25.69
C THR A 173 -0.58 -19.07 -26.18
#